data_AF-A0A383ETW7-F1
#
_entry.id   AF-A0A383ETW7-F1
#
_cell.length_a   1.000
_cell.length_b   1.000
_cell.length_c   1.000
_cell.angle_alpha   90.00
_cell.angle_beta   90.00
_cell.angle_gamma   90.00
#
_symmetry.space_group_name_H-M   'P 1'
#
loop_
_entity.id
_entity.type
_entity.pdbx_description
1 polymer ?
#
loop_
_entity_poly.entity_id
_entity_poly.type
_entity_poly.pdbx_seq_one_letter_code
_entity_poly.pdbx_strand_id
1 'polypeptide(L)'
;TYLNMKNGVTDALTTFYVTNNSLTCIEVNAEDIDYATENWTYENGNIDEGVGFSVVCAPEGYTYVPDDNFEQALIDLGYDDTLDDFVLIENISGVTSLNVNERQISDLTGIEDFASLTTLFCRSNQLTSLDVSSNTALVSLYCYYNFLTSLDMSSNTALIDLDCNWNRLTSLDVSANTALISLICHNNQLTSLDVSSNTALTDLHCSTNQLTYLNMKNGVTDALTTFYV
;
A
#
# COMPACT_ATOMS: atom_id res chain seq x y z
N THR A 1 -21.19 14.53 0.87
CA THR A 1 -22.11 14.33 2.01
C THR A 1 -22.40 12.86 2.12
N TYR A 2 -22.37 12.27 3.30
CA TYR A 2 -22.62 10.84 3.44
C TYR A 2 -23.61 10.50 4.55
N LEU A 3 -24.15 9.28 4.49
CA LEU A 3 -24.92 8.65 5.55
C LEU A 3 -24.10 7.52 6.14
N ASN A 4 -23.91 7.48 7.46
CA ASN A 4 -23.26 6.35 8.12
C ASN A 4 -24.29 5.28 8.52
N MET A 5 -24.18 4.10 7.91
CA MET A 5 -25.00 2.91 8.13
C MET A 5 -24.20 1.73 8.71
N LYS A 6 -23.04 1.97 9.34
CA LYS A 6 -22.24 0.94 10.04
C LYS A 6 -22.87 0.51 11.36
N ASN A 7 -24.14 0.14 11.34
CA ASN A 7 -24.94 -0.23 12.51
C ASN A 7 -25.12 -1.76 12.66
N GLY A 8 -24.55 -2.55 11.74
CA GLY A 8 -24.57 -4.02 11.81
C GLY A 8 -25.96 -4.63 11.60
N VAL A 9 -26.87 -3.91 10.94
CA VAL A 9 -28.23 -4.41 10.63
C VAL A 9 -28.58 -4.33 9.14
N THR A 10 -27.58 -4.17 8.27
CA THR A 10 -27.77 -3.99 6.81
C THR A 10 -28.64 -5.08 6.20
N ASP A 11 -28.38 -6.35 6.51
CA ASP A 11 -29.11 -7.53 6.04
C ASP A 11 -30.45 -7.77 6.75
N ALA A 12 -30.68 -7.13 7.90
CA ALA A 12 -31.91 -7.20 8.66
C ALA A 12 -32.95 -6.14 8.24
N LEU A 13 -32.56 -5.16 7.43
CA LEU A 13 -33.46 -4.11 6.95
C LEU A 13 -34.35 -4.62 5.81
N THR A 14 -35.62 -4.85 6.12
CA THR A 14 -36.63 -5.23 5.12
C THR A 14 -37.05 -4.09 4.20
N THR A 15 -36.74 -2.84 4.57
CA THR A 15 -37.03 -1.64 3.78
C THR A 15 -35.91 -0.63 3.96
N PHE A 16 -35.38 -0.12 2.85
CA PHE A 16 -34.33 0.90 2.84
C PHE A 16 -34.65 1.94 1.77
N TYR A 17 -34.85 3.20 2.18
CA TYR A 17 -35.16 4.30 1.27
C TYR A 17 -34.38 5.55 1.70
N VAL A 18 -33.35 5.87 0.92
CA VAL A 18 -32.45 7.00 1.11
C VAL A 18 -32.43 7.81 -0.19
N THR A 19 -33.60 8.36 -0.53
CA THR A 19 -33.82 9.14 -1.75
C THR A 19 -34.17 10.60 -1.43
N ASN A 20 -34.01 11.48 -2.41
CA ASN A 20 -34.23 12.92 -2.32
C ASN A 20 -33.34 13.59 -1.28
N ASN A 21 -32.08 13.18 -1.18
CA ASN A 21 -31.07 13.80 -0.34
C ASN A 21 -29.88 14.31 -1.18
N SER A 22 -29.00 15.08 -0.55
CA SER A 22 -27.74 15.53 -1.19
C SER A 22 -26.57 14.59 -0.87
N LEU A 23 -26.87 13.30 -0.66
CA LEU A 23 -25.84 12.29 -0.38
C LEU A 23 -25.07 11.96 -1.65
N THR A 24 -23.78 11.70 -1.49
CA THR A 24 -22.90 11.21 -2.55
C THR A 24 -22.41 9.79 -2.24
N CYS A 25 -22.56 9.34 -0.99
CA CYS A 25 -22.08 8.04 -0.53
C CYS A 25 -22.82 7.59 0.75
N ILE A 26 -22.90 6.29 0.98
CA ILE A 26 -23.46 5.68 2.19
C ILE A 26 -22.39 4.73 2.76
N GLU A 27 -21.96 4.95 4.00
CA GLU A 27 -20.98 4.09 4.67
C GLU A 27 -21.66 2.84 5.22
N VAL A 28 -21.14 1.67 4.91
CA VAL A 28 -21.61 0.38 5.45
C VAL A 28 -20.43 -0.40 6.01
N ASN A 29 -20.69 -1.48 6.75
CA ASN A 29 -19.62 -2.37 7.17
C ASN A 29 -19.01 -3.09 5.95
N ALA A 30 -17.77 -3.54 6.06
CA ALA A 30 -17.08 -4.18 4.94
C ALA A 30 -17.83 -5.44 4.45
N GLU A 31 -18.37 -6.22 5.38
CA GLU A 31 -19.18 -7.42 5.11
C GLU A 31 -20.52 -7.13 4.43
N ASP A 32 -20.97 -5.87 4.46
CA ASP A 32 -22.30 -5.46 4.01
C ASP A 32 -22.28 -4.80 2.61
N ILE A 33 -21.10 -4.45 2.07
CA ILE A 33 -20.99 -3.72 0.80
C ILE A 33 -21.65 -4.48 -0.36
N ASP A 34 -21.36 -5.77 -0.50
CA ASP A 34 -21.90 -6.59 -1.59
C ASP A 34 -23.42 -6.66 -1.50
N TYR A 35 -23.94 -6.92 -0.30
CA TYR A 35 -25.38 -6.96 -0.05
C TYR A 35 -26.05 -5.62 -0.36
N ALA A 36 -25.49 -4.51 0.15
CA ALA A 36 -26.03 -3.17 -0.07
C ALA A 36 -26.03 -2.79 -1.55
N THR A 37 -24.93 -3.08 -2.25
CA THR A 37 -24.77 -2.80 -3.67
C THR A 37 -25.75 -3.61 -4.53
N GLU A 38 -26.02 -4.86 -4.17
CA GLU A 38 -26.95 -5.72 -4.91
C GLU A 38 -28.42 -5.38 -4.63
N ASN A 39 -28.76 -5.06 -3.37
CA ASN A 39 -30.16 -4.98 -2.93
C ASN A 39 -30.70 -3.55 -2.85
N TRP A 40 -29.86 -2.54 -2.65
CA TRP A 40 -30.27 -1.15 -2.46
C TRP A 40 -29.87 -0.30 -3.66
N THR A 41 -30.62 -0.42 -4.75
CA THR A 41 -30.28 0.21 -6.03
C THR A 41 -31.16 1.42 -6.35
N TYR A 42 -30.71 2.22 -7.32
CA TYR A 42 -31.50 3.31 -7.89
C TYR A 42 -32.75 2.78 -8.60
N GLU A 43 -32.64 1.67 -9.34
CA GLU A 43 -33.74 1.04 -10.08
C GLU A 43 -34.87 0.56 -9.16
N ASN A 44 -34.51 0.10 -7.96
CA ASN A 44 -35.46 -0.30 -6.92
C ASN A 44 -36.00 0.90 -6.11
N GLY A 45 -35.52 2.12 -6.40
CA GLY A 45 -35.89 3.36 -5.71
C GLY A 45 -35.35 3.44 -4.29
N ASN A 46 -34.32 2.65 -3.95
CA ASN A 46 -33.74 2.64 -2.61
C ASN A 46 -32.79 3.83 -2.37
N ILE A 47 -32.10 4.30 -3.40
CA ILE A 47 -31.09 5.36 -3.33
C ILE A 47 -31.21 6.32 -4.52
N ASP A 48 -30.65 7.53 -4.41
CA ASP A 48 -30.54 8.49 -5.52
C ASP A 48 -29.48 8.05 -6.55
N GLU A 49 -29.63 8.47 -7.81
CA GLU A 49 -28.68 8.15 -8.88
C GLU A 49 -27.25 8.65 -8.54
N GLY A 50 -26.26 7.77 -8.67
CA GLY A 50 -24.85 8.08 -8.39
C GLY A 50 -24.43 7.93 -6.93
N VAL A 51 -25.34 7.58 -6.02
CA VAL A 51 -24.99 7.23 -4.63
C VAL A 51 -24.40 5.82 -4.59
N GLY A 52 -23.21 5.68 -4.02
CA GLY A 52 -22.54 4.38 -3.81
C GLY A 52 -22.45 3.98 -2.34
N PHE A 53 -22.03 2.73 -2.13
CA PHE A 53 -21.69 2.20 -0.80
C PHE A 53 -20.18 2.07 -0.66
N SER A 54 -19.65 2.45 0.50
CA SER A 54 -18.22 2.32 0.81
C SER A 54 -18.02 1.98 2.28
N VAL A 55 -16.85 1.48 2.64
CA VAL A 55 -16.44 1.45 4.06
C VAL A 55 -16.18 2.87 4.55
N VAL A 56 -15.59 3.73 3.72
CA VAL A 56 -15.31 5.12 4.06
C VAL A 56 -15.75 6.01 2.93
N CYS A 57 -16.59 6.99 3.24
CA CYS A 57 -17.08 7.95 2.25
C CYS A 57 -16.16 9.18 2.21
N ALA A 58 -15.04 9.07 1.51
CA ALA A 58 -14.11 10.18 1.32
C ALA A 58 -14.78 11.36 0.59
N PRO A 59 -14.48 12.61 0.98
CA PRO A 59 -14.88 13.79 0.19
C PRO A 59 -14.31 13.71 -1.24
N GLU A 60 -15.01 14.31 -2.21
CA GLU A 60 -14.54 14.32 -3.60
C GLU A 60 -13.15 14.98 -3.70
N GLY A 61 -12.20 14.27 -4.31
CA GLY A 61 -10.82 14.73 -4.48
C GLY A 61 -9.91 14.48 -3.27
N TYR A 62 -10.36 13.79 -2.23
CA TYR A 62 -9.56 13.42 -1.06
C TYR A 62 -9.27 11.92 -1.04
N THR A 63 -8.12 11.56 -0.48
CA THR A 63 -7.76 10.20 -0.12
C THR A 63 -7.92 10.00 1.37
N TYR A 64 -8.26 8.77 1.79
CA TYR A 64 -8.44 8.43 3.20
C TYR A 64 -7.11 8.01 3.82
N VAL A 65 -6.74 8.63 4.93
CA VAL A 65 -5.45 8.45 5.64
C VAL A 65 -5.72 8.18 7.12
N PRO A 66 -6.10 6.94 7.51
CA PRO A 66 -6.57 6.62 8.87
C PRO A 66 -5.50 6.58 9.98
N ASP A 67 -4.21 6.58 9.60
CA ASP A 67 -3.13 6.57 10.59
C ASP A 67 -2.75 8.00 10.93
N ASP A 68 -3.12 8.46 12.13
CA ASP A 68 -2.80 9.80 12.63
C ASP A 68 -1.32 10.16 12.46
N ASN A 69 -0.40 9.20 12.60
CA ASN A 69 1.04 9.50 12.44
C ASN A 69 1.42 9.66 10.97
N PHE A 70 0.76 8.94 10.06
CA PHE A 70 0.96 9.13 8.63
C PHE A 70 0.39 10.47 8.18
N GLU A 71 -0.84 10.79 8.56
CA GLU A 71 -1.45 12.09 8.25
C GLU A 71 -0.63 13.24 8.86
N GLN A 72 -0.23 13.14 10.13
CA GLN A 72 0.68 14.12 10.74
C GLN A 72 2.01 14.24 10.00
N ALA A 73 2.54 13.15 9.42
CA ALA A 73 3.72 13.21 8.58
C ALA A 73 3.48 14.05 7.32
N LEU A 74 2.31 13.91 6.71
CA LEU A 74 1.92 14.65 5.52
C LEU A 74 1.70 16.13 5.84
N ILE A 75 1.13 16.44 7.00
CA ILE A 75 1.02 17.82 7.53
C ILE A 75 2.41 18.42 7.73
N ASP A 76 3.32 17.71 8.39
CA ASP A 76 4.69 18.18 8.64
C ASP A 76 5.47 18.44 7.32
N LEU A 77 5.15 17.70 6.27
CA LEU A 77 5.73 17.83 4.94
C LEU A 77 5.04 18.91 4.08
N GLY A 78 3.92 19.47 4.55
CA GLY A 78 3.15 20.50 3.87
C GLY A 78 2.24 19.99 2.76
N TYR A 79 1.84 18.71 2.81
CA TYR A 79 0.87 18.12 1.89
C TYR A 79 -0.57 18.19 2.40
N ASP A 80 -0.72 18.51 3.69
CA ASP A 80 -2.00 18.58 4.38
C ASP A 80 -1.95 19.64 5.50
N ASP A 81 -3.12 20.04 5.98
CA ASP A 81 -3.29 21.16 6.92
C ASP A 81 -3.94 20.76 8.24
N THR A 82 -4.67 19.64 8.29
CA THR A 82 -5.48 19.25 9.45
C THR A 82 -5.52 17.74 9.62
N LEU A 83 -5.47 17.28 10.86
CA LEU A 83 -5.64 15.86 11.20
C LEU A 83 -7.12 15.49 11.15
N ASP A 84 -7.62 15.06 10.00
CA ASP A 84 -9.05 14.75 9.78
C ASP A 84 -9.32 13.44 9.00
N ASP A 85 -8.31 12.56 8.93
CA ASP A 85 -8.25 11.33 8.15
C ASP A 85 -8.30 11.54 6.62
N PHE A 86 -8.13 12.75 6.10
CA PHE A 86 -8.28 13.04 4.68
C PHE A 86 -7.24 14.00 4.12
N VAL A 87 -6.60 13.58 3.03
CA VAL A 87 -5.64 14.42 2.31
C VAL A 87 -6.12 14.74 0.91
N LEU A 88 -6.05 16.01 0.50
CA LEU A 88 -6.41 16.44 -0.85
C LEU A 88 -5.45 15.83 -1.89
N ILE A 89 -5.97 15.02 -2.81
CA ILE A 89 -5.19 14.28 -3.82
C ILE A 89 -4.35 15.22 -4.69
N GLU A 90 -4.84 16.42 -4.98
CA GLU A 90 -4.10 17.44 -5.74
C GLU A 90 -2.74 17.79 -5.09
N ASN A 91 -2.64 17.73 -3.76
CA ASN A 91 -1.41 18.04 -3.03
C ASN A 91 -0.36 16.92 -3.13
N ILE A 92 -0.79 15.66 -3.30
CA ILE A 92 0.07 14.47 -3.20
C ILE A 92 0.33 13.77 -4.55
N SER A 93 -0.58 13.88 -5.51
CA SER A 93 -0.51 13.11 -6.78
C SER A 93 0.73 13.41 -7.63
N GLY A 94 1.31 14.62 -7.49
CA GLY A 94 2.54 15.04 -8.14
C GLY A 94 3.83 14.74 -7.35
N VAL A 95 3.74 14.19 -6.13
CA VAL A 95 4.90 13.92 -5.29
C VAL A 95 5.68 12.73 -5.83
N THR A 96 6.97 12.95 -6.10
CA THR A 96 7.86 11.92 -6.68
C THR A 96 8.73 11.22 -5.65
N SER A 97 8.91 11.82 -4.48
CA SER A 97 9.69 11.28 -3.37
C SER A 97 9.00 11.61 -2.05
N LEU A 98 8.68 10.58 -1.27
CA LEU A 98 8.04 10.70 0.03
C LEU A 98 8.94 10.11 1.11
N ASN A 99 9.22 10.89 2.16
CA ASN A 99 10.02 10.46 3.30
C ASN A 99 9.22 10.57 4.60
N VAL A 100 8.79 9.41 5.09
CA VAL A 100 8.02 9.22 6.31
C VAL A 100 8.73 8.27 7.29
N ASN A 101 10.06 8.28 7.26
CA ASN A 101 10.91 7.47 8.15
C ASN A 101 10.72 7.83 9.63
N GLU A 102 10.77 6.83 10.50
CA GLU A 102 10.90 7.02 11.96
C GLU A 102 9.73 7.81 12.59
N ARG A 103 8.51 7.60 12.09
CA ARG A 103 7.30 8.33 12.50
C ARG A 103 6.28 7.51 13.28
N GLN A 104 6.62 6.28 13.65
CA GLN A 104 5.72 5.36 14.35
C GLN A 104 4.45 5.00 13.56
N ILE A 105 4.50 5.13 12.23
CA ILE A 105 3.38 4.83 11.33
C ILE A 105 3.11 3.32 11.34
N SER A 106 1.85 2.94 11.48
CA SER A 106 1.41 1.54 11.48
C SER A 106 0.67 1.15 10.21
N ASP A 107 0.07 2.12 9.53
CA ASP A 107 -0.69 1.95 8.29
C ASP A 107 -0.38 3.10 7.31
N LEU A 108 -0.15 2.74 6.04
CA LEU A 108 0.11 3.69 4.94
C LEU A 108 -1.07 3.78 3.97
N THR A 109 -2.26 3.34 4.35
CA THR A 109 -3.50 3.58 3.59
C THR A 109 -3.58 5.05 3.17
N GLY A 110 -3.89 5.29 1.88
CA GLY A 110 -3.82 6.59 1.20
C GLY A 110 -2.55 6.76 0.35
N ILE A 111 -1.52 5.91 0.53
CA ILE A 111 -0.30 5.94 -0.29
C ILE A 111 -0.58 5.64 -1.77
N GLU A 112 -1.66 4.91 -2.08
CA GLU A 112 -2.09 4.56 -3.43
C GLU A 112 -2.33 5.78 -4.34
N ASP A 113 -2.70 6.94 -3.76
CA ASP A 113 -2.98 8.18 -4.50
C ASP A 113 -1.74 9.06 -4.73
N PHE A 114 -0.57 8.65 -4.24
CA PHE A 114 0.72 9.22 -4.64
C PHE A 114 1.12 8.68 -6.03
N ALA A 115 0.34 9.08 -7.06
CA ALA A 115 0.40 8.51 -8.41
C ALA A 115 1.76 8.68 -9.12
N SER A 116 2.52 9.73 -8.78
CA SER A 116 3.84 10.01 -9.36
C SER A 116 5.01 9.50 -8.52
N LEU A 117 4.76 8.73 -7.45
CA LEU A 117 5.78 8.32 -6.50
C LEU A 117 6.81 7.38 -7.13
N THR A 118 8.06 7.82 -7.14
CA THR A 118 9.20 7.04 -7.63
C THR A 118 10.10 6.56 -6.50
N THR A 119 10.10 7.25 -5.36
CA THR A 119 10.91 6.89 -4.19
C THR A 119 10.08 6.96 -2.93
N LEU A 120 10.03 5.86 -2.18
CA LEU A 120 9.37 5.81 -0.86
C LEU A 120 10.38 5.44 0.23
N PHE A 121 10.54 6.32 1.21
CA PHE A 121 11.23 6.04 2.46
C PHE A 121 10.22 5.91 3.60
N CYS A 122 10.01 4.69 4.09
CA CYS A 122 9.11 4.38 5.21
C CYS A 122 9.78 3.49 6.26
N ARG A 123 11.10 3.64 6.42
CA ARG A 123 11.92 2.84 7.34
C ARG A 123 11.57 3.12 8.81
N SER A 124 11.88 2.16 9.69
CA SER A 124 11.82 2.34 11.15
C SER A 124 10.44 2.81 11.63
N ASN A 125 9.40 2.18 11.09
CA ASN A 125 8.01 2.38 11.45
C ASN A 125 7.46 1.08 12.09
N GLN A 126 6.14 0.97 12.21
CA GLN A 126 5.45 -0.17 12.81
C GLN A 126 4.61 -0.93 11.78
N LEU A 127 4.96 -0.84 10.50
CA LEU A 127 4.18 -1.43 9.41
C LEU A 127 4.15 -2.96 9.52
N THR A 128 2.96 -3.53 9.58
CA THR A 128 2.73 -4.98 9.45
C THR A 128 2.37 -5.39 8.03
N SER A 129 1.86 -4.44 7.25
CA SER A 129 1.54 -4.55 5.83
C SER A 129 1.99 -3.28 5.11
N LEU A 130 2.24 -3.42 3.80
CA LEU A 130 2.55 -2.32 2.91
C LEU A 130 1.97 -2.67 1.54
N ASP A 131 0.92 -1.95 1.14
CA ASP A 131 0.38 -2.01 -0.21
C ASP A 131 0.93 -0.84 -1.02
N VAL A 132 1.64 -1.16 -2.09
CA VAL A 132 2.20 -0.20 -3.04
C VAL A 132 1.86 -0.58 -4.48
N SER A 133 0.82 -1.41 -4.64
CA SER A 133 0.39 -1.96 -5.93
C SER A 133 -0.03 -0.88 -6.93
N SER A 134 -0.60 0.23 -6.43
CA SER A 134 -0.97 1.41 -7.23
C SER A 134 0.22 2.32 -7.56
N ASN A 135 1.31 2.29 -6.78
CA ASN A 135 2.51 3.11 -6.99
C ASN A 135 3.43 2.48 -8.06
N THR A 136 2.89 2.23 -9.25
CA THR A 136 3.56 1.51 -10.36
C THR A 136 4.81 2.21 -10.89
N ALA A 137 4.96 3.52 -10.62
CA ALA A 137 6.14 4.31 -10.95
C ALA A 137 7.31 4.15 -9.96
N LEU A 138 7.17 3.36 -8.89
CA LEU A 138 8.23 3.16 -7.89
C LEU A 138 9.50 2.59 -8.52
N VAL A 139 10.61 3.30 -8.29
CA VAL A 139 11.97 2.93 -8.67
C VAL A 139 12.77 2.50 -7.44
N SER A 140 12.52 3.12 -6.28
CA SER A 140 13.20 2.80 -5.04
C SER A 140 12.23 2.66 -3.87
N LEU A 141 12.31 1.55 -3.15
CA LEU A 141 11.52 1.30 -1.95
C LEU A 141 12.43 0.96 -0.76
N TYR A 142 12.36 1.80 0.29
CA TYR A 142 13.10 1.62 1.53
C TYR A 142 12.12 1.44 2.70
N CYS A 143 11.78 0.19 3.00
CA CYS A 143 10.78 -0.20 4.00
C CYS A 143 11.38 -0.99 5.18
N TYR A 144 12.67 -0.86 5.40
CA TYR A 144 13.39 -1.62 6.41
C TYR A 144 13.14 -1.20 7.86
N TYR A 145 13.48 -2.07 8.83
CA TYR A 145 13.12 -1.91 10.24
C TYR A 145 11.61 -1.72 10.43
N ASN A 146 10.83 -2.66 9.91
CA ASN A 146 9.38 -2.72 10.11
C ASN A 146 9.00 -4.14 10.61
N PHE A 147 7.72 -4.48 10.59
CA PHE A 147 7.21 -5.78 11.00
C PHE A 147 6.51 -6.54 9.86
N LEU A 148 6.87 -6.24 8.61
CA LEU A 148 6.25 -6.84 7.42
C LEU A 148 6.45 -8.35 7.41
N THR A 149 5.36 -9.10 7.26
CA THR A 149 5.39 -10.57 7.09
C THR A 149 5.36 -11.00 5.62
N SER A 150 4.87 -10.11 4.76
CA SER A 150 4.81 -10.25 3.30
C SER A 150 5.02 -8.89 2.66
N LEU A 151 5.51 -8.88 1.42
CA LEU A 151 5.66 -7.69 0.60
C LEU A 151 5.40 -8.10 -0.86
N ASP A 152 4.33 -7.58 -1.45
CA ASP A 152 4.01 -7.79 -2.86
C ASP A 152 4.46 -6.57 -3.67
N MET A 153 5.38 -6.79 -4.60
CA MET A 153 5.93 -5.78 -5.50
C MET A 153 5.69 -6.12 -6.97
N SER A 154 4.75 -7.01 -7.25
CA SER A 154 4.51 -7.54 -8.60
C SER A 154 4.08 -6.46 -9.61
N SER A 155 3.39 -5.42 -9.14
CA SER A 155 3.00 -4.25 -9.96
C SER A 155 4.14 -3.23 -10.15
N ASN A 156 5.16 -3.24 -9.31
CA ASN A 156 6.25 -2.25 -9.31
C ASN A 156 7.42 -2.71 -10.19
N THR A 157 7.12 -2.96 -11.46
CA THR A 157 8.07 -3.51 -12.45
C THR A 157 9.25 -2.58 -12.76
N ALA A 158 9.15 -1.30 -12.42
CA ALA A 158 10.20 -0.29 -12.57
C ALA A 158 11.21 -0.27 -11.40
N LEU A 159 11.04 -1.09 -10.36
CA LEU A 159 11.94 -1.12 -9.21
C LEU A 159 13.38 -1.45 -9.60
N ILE A 160 14.29 -0.60 -9.15
CA ILE A 160 15.74 -0.72 -9.30
C ILE A 160 16.41 -1.02 -7.95
N ASP A 161 15.88 -0.44 -6.86
CA ASP A 161 16.44 -0.56 -5.52
C ASP A 161 15.35 -0.96 -4.52
N LEU A 162 15.57 -2.07 -3.83
CA LEU A 162 14.70 -2.58 -2.77
C LEU A 162 15.51 -2.86 -1.50
N ASP A 163 15.22 -2.08 -0.45
CA ASP A 163 15.67 -2.37 0.91
C ASP A 163 14.49 -2.70 1.81
N CYS A 164 14.38 -3.98 2.15
CA CYS A 164 13.39 -4.56 3.04
C CYS A 164 14.04 -5.33 4.19
N ASN A 165 15.30 -5.02 4.54
CA ASN A 165 15.98 -5.68 5.65
C ASN A 165 15.29 -5.41 7.00
N TRP A 166 15.60 -6.25 8.00
CA TRP A 166 15.01 -6.13 9.34
C TRP A 166 13.48 -6.10 9.31
N ASN A 167 12.88 -7.09 8.67
CA ASN A 167 11.46 -7.36 8.68
C ASN A 167 11.21 -8.81 9.16
N ARG A 168 10.02 -9.35 8.91
CA ARG A 168 9.63 -10.73 9.28
C ARG A 168 9.19 -11.52 8.04
N LEU A 169 9.74 -11.19 6.86
CA LEU A 169 9.36 -11.81 5.60
C LEU A 169 9.73 -13.29 5.61
N THR A 170 8.75 -14.15 5.32
CA THR A 170 8.95 -15.61 5.17
C THR A 170 9.19 -16.01 3.72
N SER A 171 8.74 -15.18 2.78
CA SER A 171 8.96 -15.31 1.35
C SER A 171 9.14 -13.94 0.72
N LEU A 172 9.88 -13.88 -0.38
CA LEU A 172 10.07 -12.67 -1.17
C LEU A 172 10.13 -13.07 -2.65
N ASP A 173 9.14 -12.67 -3.43
CA ASP A 173 9.11 -12.86 -4.88
C ASP A 173 9.53 -11.57 -5.58
N VAL A 174 10.63 -11.65 -6.33
CA VAL A 174 11.19 -10.53 -7.10
C VAL A 174 11.19 -10.81 -8.61
N SER A 175 10.43 -11.82 -9.04
CA SER A 175 10.42 -12.31 -10.42
C SER A 175 9.89 -11.29 -11.44
N ALA A 176 8.98 -10.39 -11.01
CA ALA A 176 8.45 -9.30 -11.82
C ALA A 176 9.42 -8.08 -11.89
N ASN A 177 10.32 -7.94 -10.92
CA ASN A 177 11.19 -6.77 -10.76
C ASN A 177 12.53 -6.98 -11.49
N THR A 178 12.46 -7.27 -12.79
CA THR A 178 13.62 -7.63 -13.62
C THR A 178 14.66 -6.50 -13.77
N ALA A 179 14.26 -5.26 -13.47
CA ALA A 179 15.12 -4.08 -13.43
C ALA A 179 15.93 -3.91 -12.13
N LEU A 180 15.72 -4.75 -11.11
CA LEU A 180 16.45 -4.65 -9.84
C LEU A 180 17.97 -4.73 -10.04
N ILE A 181 18.65 -3.71 -9.53
CA ILE A 181 20.11 -3.61 -9.45
C ILE A 181 20.57 -3.93 -8.03
N SER A 182 19.83 -3.46 -7.01
CA SER A 182 20.13 -3.72 -5.60
C SER A 182 18.96 -4.39 -4.89
N LEU A 183 19.26 -5.49 -4.18
CA LEU A 183 18.33 -6.19 -3.31
C LEU A 183 18.94 -6.41 -1.93
N ILE A 184 18.39 -5.71 -0.94
CA ILE A 184 18.78 -5.80 0.45
C ILE A 184 17.61 -6.39 1.24
N CYS A 185 17.71 -7.67 1.61
CA CYS A 185 16.67 -8.43 2.30
C CYS A 185 17.20 -9.25 3.50
N HIS A 186 18.38 -8.92 4.00
CA HIS A 186 18.99 -9.56 5.17
C HIS A 186 18.17 -9.32 6.46
N ASN A 187 18.40 -10.11 7.51
CA ASN A 187 17.60 -10.05 8.75
C ASN A 187 16.09 -10.24 8.49
N ASN A 188 15.75 -11.33 7.81
CA ASN A 188 14.38 -11.78 7.59
C ASN A 188 14.27 -13.29 7.95
N GLN A 189 13.19 -13.94 7.54
CA GLN A 189 12.92 -15.36 7.81
C GLN A 189 12.81 -16.19 6.52
N LEU A 190 13.46 -15.74 5.44
CA LEU A 190 13.39 -16.39 4.13
C LEU A 190 14.01 -17.78 4.19
N THR A 191 13.30 -18.80 3.70
CA THR A 191 13.80 -20.18 3.57
C THR A 191 14.37 -20.49 2.19
N SER A 192 13.96 -19.73 1.20
CA SER A 192 14.47 -19.78 -0.17
C SER A 192 14.42 -18.39 -0.79
N LEU A 193 15.34 -18.11 -1.70
CA LEU A 193 15.33 -16.89 -2.51
C LEU A 193 15.66 -17.25 -3.96
N ASP A 194 14.83 -16.80 -4.89
CA ASP A 194 15.07 -16.94 -6.32
C ASP A 194 15.24 -15.56 -6.95
N VAL A 195 16.43 -15.32 -7.49
CA VAL A 195 16.78 -14.09 -8.21
C VAL A 195 17.13 -14.36 -9.67
N SER A 196 16.75 -15.53 -10.21
CA SER A 196 17.13 -15.96 -11.56
C SER A 196 16.58 -15.08 -12.69
N SER A 197 15.48 -14.36 -12.44
CA SER A 197 14.91 -13.38 -13.36
C SER A 197 15.56 -11.99 -13.29
N ASN A 198 16.35 -11.69 -12.25
CA ASN A 198 16.91 -10.37 -12.00
C ASN A 198 18.29 -10.24 -12.68
N THR A 199 18.28 -10.10 -14.00
CA THR A 199 19.49 -10.05 -14.85
C THR A 199 20.23 -8.72 -14.81
N ALA A 200 19.76 -7.74 -14.04
CA ALA A 200 20.44 -6.47 -13.79
C ALA A 200 21.10 -6.40 -12.40
N LEU A 201 20.92 -7.43 -11.57
CA LEU A 201 21.30 -7.41 -10.16
C LEU A 201 22.83 -7.38 -9.98
N THR A 202 23.35 -6.35 -9.32
CA THR A 202 24.79 -6.22 -8.98
C THR A 202 25.06 -6.29 -7.49
N ASP A 203 24.06 -6.02 -6.66
CA ASP A 203 24.20 -5.95 -5.21
C ASP A 203 23.13 -6.78 -4.51
N LEU A 204 23.55 -7.86 -3.83
CA LEU A 204 22.64 -8.77 -3.13
C LEU A 204 23.07 -9.01 -1.68
N HIS A 205 22.21 -8.62 -0.74
CA HIS A 205 22.41 -8.77 0.70
C HIS A 205 21.25 -9.58 1.27
N CYS A 206 21.43 -10.89 1.40
CA CYS A 206 20.40 -11.81 1.90
C CYS A 206 20.84 -12.60 3.15
N SER A 207 21.93 -12.16 3.79
CA SER A 207 22.45 -12.77 5.02
C SER A 207 21.46 -12.74 6.19
N THR A 208 21.71 -13.50 7.24
CA THR A 208 20.84 -13.55 8.43
C THR A 208 19.37 -13.84 8.07
N ASN A 209 19.20 -14.84 7.20
CA ASN A 209 17.93 -15.48 6.87
C ASN A 209 17.99 -16.97 7.27
N GLN A 210 17.00 -17.77 6.85
CA GLN A 210 16.95 -19.22 7.08
C GLN A 210 17.10 -19.99 5.75
N LEU A 211 17.88 -19.43 4.82
CA LEU A 211 17.99 -19.93 3.45
C LEU A 211 18.56 -21.36 3.42
N THR A 212 17.77 -22.26 2.83
CA THR A 212 18.21 -23.62 2.44
C THR A 212 18.46 -23.72 0.94
N TYR A 213 17.99 -22.71 0.18
CA TYR A 213 18.11 -22.63 -1.27
C TYR A 213 18.24 -21.18 -1.73
N LEU A 214 19.19 -20.93 -2.63
CA LEU A 214 19.39 -19.65 -3.30
C LEU A 214 19.62 -19.90 -4.78
N ASN A 215 18.73 -19.40 -5.64
CA ASN A 215 18.86 -19.49 -7.10
C ASN A 215 19.39 -18.18 -7.69
N MET A 216 20.69 -18.15 -8.01
CA MET A 216 21.34 -17.02 -8.70
C MET A 216 21.72 -17.36 -10.15
N LYS A 217 20.88 -18.12 -10.86
CA LYS A 217 21.09 -18.42 -12.30
C LYS A 217 20.67 -17.27 -13.22
N ASN A 218 20.98 -16.03 -12.83
CA ASN A 218 20.64 -14.80 -13.55
C ASN A 218 21.75 -14.30 -14.50
N GLY A 219 22.90 -14.99 -14.54
CA GLY A 219 23.96 -14.71 -15.52
C GLY A 219 24.81 -13.47 -15.23
N VAL A 220 24.71 -12.88 -14.03
CA VAL A 220 25.40 -11.63 -13.64
C VAL A 220 26.51 -11.83 -12.60
N THR A 221 26.98 -13.06 -12.37
CA THR A 221 28.01 -13.36 -11.36
C THR A 221 29.26 -12.48 -11.48
N ASP A 222 29.69 -12.18 -12.71
CA ASP A 222 30.88 -11.34 -12.96
C ASP A 222 30.64 -9.84 -12.76
N ALA A 223 29.37 -9.42 -12.69
CA ALA A 223 28.96 -8.03 -12.46
C ALA A 223 28.63 -7.74 -10.97
N LEU A 224 28.63 -8.76 -10.11
CA LEU A 224 28.37 -8.58 -8.68
C LEU A 224 29.46 -7.72 -8.04
N THR A 225 29.05 -6.58 -7.48
CA THR A 225 29.91 -5.67 -6.73
C THR A 225 29.91 -5.99 -5.24
N THR A 226 28.75 -6.41 -4.71
CA THR A 226 28.63 -6.86 -3.32
C THR A 226 27.72 -8.09 -3.21
N PHE A 227 28.14 -9.05 -2.36
CA PHE A 227 27.39 -10.28 -2.12
C PHE A 227 27.56 -10.74 -0.66
N TYR A 228 26.46 -10.74 0.09
CA TYR A 228 26.42 -11.21 1.48
C TYR A 228 25.28 -12.23 1.66
N VAL A 229 25.64 -13.45 2.06
CA VAL A 229 24.71 -14.57 2.33
C VAL A 229 25.03 -15.22 3.68
#